data_AF-A0A951I5R9-F1
#
_entry.id   AF-A0A951I5R9-F1
#
_cell.length_a   1.000
_cell.length_b   1.000
_cell.length_c   1.000
_cell.angle_alpha   90.00
_cell.angle_beta   90.00
_cell.angle_gamma   90.00
#
_symmetry.space_group_name_H-M   'P 1'
#
loop_
_entity.id
_entity.type
_entity.pdbx_description
1 polymer ?
#
loop_
_entity_poly.entity_id
_entity_poly.type
_entity_poly.pdbx_seq_one_letter_code
_entity_poly.pdbx_strand_id
1 'polypeptide(L)'
;MKAMLTAMRNALLAAAMLSLPNVTATATSLKTNDSAPTQSVHPFVFHSGFWINLHHFLYEQALSRKQAAGSKEVKESVPIPVDQRTPKERQLWDAAVDYYLRNIIKRDLLFDDELVKINDQLSDSEAARDLSGSGINSDLVKVLENVAPVYRVHWWPQHDRANR
;
A
#
# COMPACT_ATOMS: atom_id res chain seq x y z
N MET A 1 -22.42 -6.51 9.91
CA MET A 1 -22.45 -6.69 8.45
C MET A 1 -21.31 -7.61 8.06
N LYS A 2 -21.60 -8.91 7.95
CA LYS A 2 -20.70 -9.93 7.43
C LYS A 2 -20.88 -9.95 5.91
N ALA A 3 -19.86 -9.58 5.15
CA ALA A 3 -19.63 -10.01 3.76
C ALA A 3 -18.42 -9.28 3.18
N MET A 4 -17.24 -9.90 3.27
CA MET A 4 -16.25 -9.88 2.18
C MET A 4 -15.11 -10.83 2.56
N LEU A 5 -15.39 -12.12 2.36
CA LEU A 5 -14.36 -13.15 2.28
C LEU A 5 -14.37 -13.63 0.83
N THR A 6 -13.17 -13.89 0.29
CA THR A 6 -12.88 -14.81 -0.82
C THR A 6 -12.71 -14.18 -2.21
N ALA A 7 -11.45 -14.00 -2.61
CA ALA A 7 -10.92 -14.30 -3.94
C ALA A 7 -9.39 -14.39 -3.77
N MET A 8 -8.62 -15.35 -4.28
CA MET A 8 -8.75 -16.07 -5.54
C MET A 8 -8.31 -17.53 -5.34
N ARG A 9 -9.15 -18.46 -5.81
CA ARG A 9 -8.85 -19.90 -5.90
C ARG A 9 -8.26 -20.17 -7.28
N ASN A 10 -7.16 -20.92 -7.29
CA ASN A 10 -6.56 -21.51 -8.49
C ASN A 10 -7.56 -22.36 -9.27
N ALA A 11 -7.63 -22.16 -10.57
CA ALA A 11 -8.07 -23.18 -11.52
C ALA A 11 -7.55 -22.82 -12.92
N LEU A 12 -6.77 -23.70 -13.54
CA LEU A 12 -6.97 -24.06 -14.95
C LEU A 12 -6.23 -25.37 -15.25
N LEU A 13 -7.01 -26.43 -15.46
CA LEU A 13 -6.60 -27.70 -16.03
C LEU A 13 -7.27 -27.83 -17.41
N ALA A 14 -6.42 -27.99 -18.43
CA ALA A 14 -6.49 -28.85 -19.61
C ALA A 14 -7.81 -29.03 -20.43
N ALA A 15 -7.70 -28.76 -21.74
CA ALA A 15 -7.75 -29.75 -22.85
C ALA A 15 -8.74 -29.50 -24.01
N ALA A 16 -8.21 -29.80 -25.21
CA ALA A 16 -8.83 -30.39 -26.41
C ALA A 16 -9.52 -29.50 -27.49
N MET A 17 -8.72 -29.17 -28.50
CA MET A 17 -8.87 -29.50 -29.93
C MET A 17 -10.29 -29.75 -30.49
N LEU A 18 -10.74 -28.86 -31.38
CA LEU A 18 -11.50 -29.22 -32.58
C LEU A 18 -11.12 -28.27 -33.73
N SER A 19 -10.56 -28.84 -34.81
CA SER A 19 -10.19 -28.14 -36.04
C SER A 19 -11.38 -27.99 -36.98
N LEU A 20 -11.52 -26.83 -37.63
CA LEU A 20 -12.34 -26.64 -38.82
C LEU A 20 -11.52 -25.87 -39.89
N PRO A 21 -11.79 -26.11 -41.19
CA PRO A 21 -10.87 -25.81 -42.30
C PRO A 21 -10.81 -24.34 -42.73
N ASN A 22 -9.63 -23.99 -43.26
CA ASN A 22 -9.24 -22.71 -43.85
C ASN A 22 -10.16 -22.26 -45.00
N VAL A 23 -10.59 -21.00 -44.96
CA VAL A 23 -10.96 -20.21 -46.15
C VAL A 23 -9.95 -19.08 -46.28
N THR A 24 -8.98 -19.25 -47.18
CA THR A 24 -8.00 -18.22 -47.52
C THR A 24 -8.62 -17.24 -48.51
N ALA A 25 -9.07 -16.09 -48.04
CA ALA A 25 -9.29 -14.91 -48.88
C ALA A 25 -7.98 -14.11 -48.93
N THR A 26 -7.31 -14.08 -50.08
CA THR A 26 -6.14 -13.23 -50.33
C THR A 26 -6.60 -11.78 -50.51
N ALA A 27 -6.63 -11.02 -49.41
CA ALA A 27 -6.69 -9.56 -49.46
C ALA A 27 -5.28 -9.01 -49.65
N THR A 28 -5.00 -8.43 -50.81
CA THR A 28 -3.78 -7.66 -51.08
C THR A 28 -3.81 -6.39 -50.21
N SER A 29 -3.13 -6.43 -49.06
CA SER A 29 -2.98 -5.25 -48.19
C SER A 29 -1.85 -4.37 -48.69
N LEU A 30 -2.19 -3.16 -49.13
CA LEU A 30 -1.25 -2.07 -49.41
C LEU A 30 -0.55 -1.69 -48.10
N LYS A 31 0.74 -1.98 -47.99
CA LYS A 31 1.58 -1.48 -46.90
C LYS A 31 1.73 0.04 -47.02
N THR A 32 0.90 0.76 -46.28
CA THR A 32 1.20 2.15 -45.88
C THR A 32 1.72 2.09 -44.45
N ASN A 33 3.04 1.93 -44.31
CA ASN A 33 3.71 2.11 -43.03
C ASN A 33 3.96 3.61 -42.85
N ASP A 34 2.96 4.32 -42.33
CA ASP A 34 3.13 5.64 -41.72
C ASP A 34 2.31 5.68 -40.43
N SER A 35 2.70 4.83 -39.48
CA SER A 35 2.25 4.93 -38.10
C SER A 35 3.33 5.67 -37.32
N ALA A 36 3.24 7.00 -37.29
CA ALA A 36 3.90 7.76 -36.24
C ALA A 36 3.42 7.20 -34.89
N PRO A 37 4.30 6.93 -33.91
CA PRO A 37 3.86 6.43 -32.62
C PRO A 37 2.99 7.51 -31.97
N THR A 38 1.70 7.23 -31.85
CA THR A 38 0.78 8.01 -31.03
C THR A 38 1.27 7.89 -29.58
N GLN A 39 2.06 8.88 -29.12
CA GLN A 39 2.41 8.96 -27.71
C GLN A 39 1.11 9.07 -26.92
N SER A 40 0.81 8.06 -26.11
CA SER A 40 -0.29 8.14 -25.16
C SER A 40 0.05 9.21 -24.12
N VAL A 41 -0.49 10.41 -24.31
CA VAL A 41 -0.42 11.46 -23.30
C VAL A 41 -1.38 11.04 -22.19
N HIS A 42 -0.86 10.40 -21.16
CA HIS A 42 -1.62 10.16 -19.93
C HIS A 42 -1.73 11.52 -19.22
N PRO A 43 -2.93 12.12 -19.11
CA PRO A 43 -3.09 13.43 -18.48
C PRO A 43 -2.86 13.40 -16.96
N PHE A 44 -2.73 12.21 -16.38
CA PHE A 44 -2.51 11.98 -14.96
C PHE A 44 -1.28 11.11 -14.74
N VAL A 45 -0.53 11.44 -13.70
CA VAL A 45 0.57 10.63 -13.17
C VAL A 45 0.10 10.06 -11.84
N PHE A 46 0.23 8.74 -11.67
CA PHE A 46 -0.06 8.08 -10.40
C PHE A 46 1.22 8.05 -9.56
N HIS A 47 1.06 8.42 -8.29
CA HIS A 47 2.12 8.52 -7.30
C HIS A 47 1.91 7.49 -6.21
N SER A 48 3.01 6.93 -5.70
CA SER A 48 3.00 5.96 -4.61
C SER A 48 4.03 6.42 -3.58
N GLY A 49 3.61 7.35 -2.74
CA GLY A 49 4.48 8.01 -1.78
C GLY A 49 4.86 7.12 -0.61
N PHE A 50 6.16 6.90 -0.40
CA PHE A 50 6.67 6.06 0.69
C PHE A 50 6.18 6.53 2.07
N TRP A 51 6.33 7.83 2.35
CA TRP A 51 6.07 8.38 3.68
C TRP A 51 4.58 8.42 4.03
N ILE A 52 3.72 8.80 3.09
CA ILE A 52 2.27 8.80 3.30
C ILE A 52 1.73 7.37 3.48
N ASN A 53 2.25 6.39 2.73
CA ASN A 53 1.87 4.99 2.90
C ASN A 53 2.34 4.41 4.24
N LEU A 54 3.53 4.79 4.72
CA LEU A 54 3.99 4.44 6.06
C LEU A 54 3.06 5.02 7.13
N HIS A 55 2.69 6.29 7.01
CA HIS A 55 1.80 6.97 7.94
C HIS A 55 0.44 6.29 8.05
N HIS A 56 -0.24 6.08 6.93
CA HIS A 56 -1.53 5.38 6.91
C HIS A 56 -1.44 3.95 7.43
N PHE A 57 -0.36 3.24 7.11
CA PHE A 57 -0.21 1.88 7.60
C PHE A 57 -0.03 1.83 9.13
N LEU A 58 0.76 2.72 9.73
CA LEU A 58 0.88 2.81 11.19
C LEU A 58 -0.44 3.22 11.85
N TYR A 59 -1.21 4.10 11.21
CA TYR A 59 -2.55 4.49 11.65
C TYR A 59 -3.49 3.27 11.74
N GLU A 60 -3.56 2.47 10.67
CA GLU A 60 -4.37 1.24 10.63
C GLU A 60 -3.90 0.17 11.64
N GLN A 61 -2.59 0.02 11.84
CA GLN A 61 -2.06 -0.89 12.87
C GLN A 61 -2.48 -0.45 14.28
N ALA A 62 -2.45 0.86 14.56
CA ALA A 62 -2.88 1.39 15.85
C ALA A 62 -4.40 1.24 16.06
N LEU A 63 -5.22 1.47 15.02
CA LEU A 63 -6.65 1.18 15.07
C LEU A 63 -6.93 -0.29 15.34
N SER A 64 -6.25 -1.19 14.65
CA SER A 64 -6.39 -2.64 14.82
C SER A 64 -6.04 -3.06 16.25
N ARG A 65 -4.96 -2.50 16.83
CA ARG A 65 -4.56 -2.74 18.23
C ARG A 65 -5.61 -2.23 19.23
N LYS A 66 -6.18 -1.03 18.99
CA LYS A 66 -7.27 -0.47 19.81
C LYS A 66 -8.51 -1.37 19.80
N GLN A 67 -8.89 -1.88 18.63
CA GLN A 67 -10.05 -2.76 18.49
C GLN A 67 -9.83 -4.10 19.19
N ALA A 68 -8.66 -4.72 19.01
CA ALA A 68 -8.31 -5.98 19.66
C ALA A 68 -8.36 -5.87 21.19
N ALA A 69 -7.97 -4.74 21.78
CA ALA A 69 -8.07 -4.51 23.22
C ALA A 69 -9.52 -4.37 23.72
N GLY A 70 -10.45 -3.93 22.87
CA GLY A 70 -11.87 -3.79 23.19
C GLY A 70 -12.71 -5.04 22.93
N SER A 71 -12.23 -5.94 22.06
CA SER A 71 -12.93 -7.19 21.71
C SER A 71 -12.59 -8.31 22.68
N LYS A 72 -13.59 -8.83 23.41
CA LYS A 72 -13.48 -10.05 24.23
C LYS A 72 -13.63 -11.36 23.43
N GLU A 73 -13.80 -11.28 22.12
CA GLU A 73 -14.03 -12.46 21.28
C GLU A 73 -12.73 -13.24 21.03
N VAL A 74 -12.72 -14.50 21.48
CA VAL A 74 -11.69 -15.49 21.15
C VAL A 74 -11.88 -15.88 19.69
N LYS A 75 -11.06 -15.32 18.79
CA LYS A 75 -11.03 -15.75 17.40
C LYS A 75 -10.24 -17.06 17.30
N GLU A 76 -10.87 -18.05 16.69
CA GLU A 76 -10.31 -19.34 16.30
C GLU A 76 -8.98 -19.14 15.57
N SER A 77 -7.96 -19.91 15.94
CA SER A 77 -6.57 -19.69 15.55
C SER A 77 -6.34 -19.98 14.07
N VAL A 78 -6.42 -18.95 13.24
CA VAL A 78 -5.81 -18.94 11.91
C VAL A 78 -4.29 -19.05 12.11
N PRO A 79 -3.56 -19.86 11.32
CA PRO A 79 -2.11 -19.88 11.36
C PRO A 79 -1.56 -18.46 11.20
N ILE A 80 -0.89 -17.97 12.24
CA ILE A 80 -0.31 -16.64 12.23
C ILE A 80 0.89 -16.70 11.27
N PRO A 81 0.94 -15.86 10.23
CA PRO A 81 2.12 -15.74 9.40
C PRO A 81 3.35 -15.52 10.27
N VAL A 82 4.43 -16.25 10.00
CA VAL A 82 5.67 -16.11 10.77
C VAL A 82 6.18 -14.67 10.62
N ASP A 83 6.29 -13.96 11.73
CA ASP A 83 6.87 -12.62 11.76
C ASP A 83 8.38 -12.72 11.47
N GLN A 84 8.77 -12.27 10.28
CA GLN A 84 10.15 -12.33 9.80
C GLN A 84 11.04 -11.20 10.35
N ARG A 85 10.48 -10.28 11.14
CA ARG A 85 11.24 -9.19 11.77
C ARG A 85 12.15 -9.71 12.88
N THR A 86 13.30 -9.08 13.04
CA THR A 86 14.19 -9.25 14.20
C THR A 86 13.55 -8.69 15.47
N PRO A 87 14.05 -9.06 16.68
CA PRO A 87 13.57 -8.47 17.93
C PRO A 87 13.68 -6.93 17.95
N LYS A 88 14.76 -6.38 17.37
CA LYS A 88 14.97 -4.93 17.32
C LYS A 88 13.96 -4.24 16.41
N GLU A 89 13.68 -4.81 15.24
CA GLU A 89 12.67 -4.29 14.32
C GLU A 89 11.27 -4.33 14.92
N ARG A 90 10.92 -5.42 15.61
CA ARG A 90 9.65 -5.51 16.36
C ARG A 90 9.53 -4.39 17.39
N GLN A 91 10.57 -4.17 18.19
CA GLN A 91 10.58 -3.09 19.19
C GLN A 91 10.37 -1.70 18.56
N LEU A 92 11.07 -1.41 17.46
CA LEU A 92 10.92 -0.14 16.74
C LEU A 92 9.49 0.02 16.18
N TRP A 93 8.95 -1.06 15.61
CA TRP A 93 7.58 -1.08 15.10
C TRP A 93 6.54 -0.85 16.18
N ASP A 94 6.65 -1.59 17.29
CA ASP A 94 5.71 -1.49 18.41
C ASP A 94 5.73 -0.10 19.03
N ALA A 95 6.92 0.51 19.18
CA ALA A 95 7.05 1.88 19.66
C ALA A 95 6.35 2.89 18.73
N ALA A 96 6.43 2.70 17.41
CA ALA A 96 5.74 3.55 16.44
C ALA A 96 4.22 3.38 16.52
N VAL A 97 3.72 2.14 16.55
CA VAL A 97 2.28 1.87 16.69
C VAL A 97 1.74 2.45 17.99
N ASP A 98 2.49 2.33 19.09
CA ASP A 98 2.12 2.90 20.39
C ASP A 98 2.08 4.43 20.38
N TYR A 99 3.00 5.08 19.65
CA TYR A 99 2.95 6.53 19.44
C TYR A 99 1.65 6.92 18.72
N TYR A 100 1.29 6.21 17.64
CA TYR A 100 0.05 6.47 16.90
C TYR A 100 -1.19 6.24 17.75
N LEU A 101 -1.21 5.17 18.55
CA LEU A 101 -2.30 4.85 19.48
C LEU A 101 -2.53 5.98 20.49
N ARG A 102 -1.46 6.60 21.00
CA ARG A 102 -1.54 7.63 22.03
C ARG A 102 -1.82 9.02 21.48
N ASN A 103 -1.27 9.35 20.32
CA ASN A 103 -1.13 10.74 19.84
C ASN A 103 -1.84 11.02 18.52
N ILE A 104 -2.03 10.03 17.65
CA ILE A 104 -2.54 10.23 16.28
C ILE A 104 -3.99 9.77 16.16
N ILE A 105 -4.31 8.52 16.48
CA ILE A 105 -5.67 7.97 16.22
C ILE A 105 -6.78 8.52 17.13
N LYS A 106 -6.42 9.36 18.11
CA LYS A 106 -7.39 10.06 18.97
C LYS A 106 -7.88 11.37 18.37
N ARG A 107 -7.20 11.82 17.32
CA ARG A 107 -7.48 13.06 16.60
C ARG A 107 -8.66 12.84 15.67
N ASP A 108 -9.47 13.87 15.46
CA ASP A 108 -10.68 13.78 14.64
C ASP A 108 -10.33 13.92 13.16
N LEU A 109 -10.57 12.89 12.35
CA LEU A 109 -10.23 12.90 10.93
C LEU A 109 -10.97 13.96 10.10
N LEU A 110 -12.14 14.45 10.56
CA LEU A 110 -12.98 15.37 9.80
C LEU A 110 -12.73 16.85 10.14
N PHE A 111 -12.10 17.12 11.29
CA PHE A 111 -11.96 18.49 11.81
C PHE A 111 -10.56 18.82 12.33
N ASP A 112 -9.59 17.93 12.15
CA ASP A 112 -8.21 18.14 12.60
C ASP A 112 -7.30 18.61 11.46
N ASP A 113 -7.13 19.92 11.38
CA ASP A 113 -6.25 20.59 10.41
C ASP A 113 -4.79 20.09 10.49
N GLU A 114 -4.35 19.56 11.64
CA GLU A 114 -3.00 19.02 11.78
C GLU A 114 -2.86 17.68 11.04
N LEU A 115 -3.87 16.81 11.06
CA LEU A 115 -3.84 15.56 10.30
C LEU A 115 -3.86 15.81 8.79
N VAL A 116 -4.65 16.79 8.35
CA VAL A 116 -4.65 17.23 6.94
C VAL A 116 -3.26 17.71 6.55
N LYS A 117 -2.67 18.61 7.34
CA LYS A 117 -1.34 19.15 7.09
C LYS A 117 -0.26 18.06 7.07
N ILE A 118 -0.33 17.07 7.97
CA ILE A 118 0.60 15.94 7.99
C ILE A 118 0.48 15.13 6.69
N ASN A 119 -0.73 14.84 6.23
CA ASN A 119 -0.94 14.09 4.99
C ASN A 119 -0.39 14.81 3.77
N ASP A 120 -0.63 16.12 3.67
CA ASP A 120 -0.11 16.96 2.58
C ASP A 120 1.42 16.96 2.58
N GLN A 121 2.04 17.25 3.72
CA GLN A 121 3.50 17.31 3.85
C GLN A 121 4.17 15.96 3.55
N LEU A 122 3.57 14.85 3.97
CA LEU A 122 4.11 13.50 3.69
C LEU A 122 3.91 13.10 2.23
N SER A 123 2.84 13.56 1.58
CA SER A 123 2.59 13.32 0.16
C SER A 123 3.60 14.09 -0.71
N ASP A 124 3.86 15.37 -0.37
CA ASP A 124 4.88 16.20 -1.03
C ASP A 124 6.31 15.68 -0.83
N SER A 125 6.53 14.90 0.23
CA SER A 125 7.82 14.32 0.58
C SER A 125 8.11 12.96 -0.10
N GLU A 126 7.31 12.50 -1.09
CA GLU A 126 7.41 11.15 -1.70
C GLU A 126 8.85 10.72 -2.03
N ALA A 127 9.64 11.60 -2.66
CA ALA A 127 11.01 11.33 -3.09
C ALA A 127 12.08 11.71 -2.05
N ALA A 128 11.68 12.29 -0.91
CA ALA A 128 12.60 12.78 0.09
C ALA A 128 13.27 11.61 0.83
N ARG A 129 14.59 11.75 1.05
CA ARG A 129 15.39 10.75 1.78
C ARG A 129 15.05 10.71 3.27
N ASP A 130 14.71 11.86 3.82
CA ASP A 130 14.30 12.10 5.20
C ASP A 130 13.23 13.19 5.23
N LEU A 131 12.63 13.43 6.39
CA LEU A 131 11.56 14.40 6.59
C LEU A 131 12.06 15.70 7.24
N SER A 132 13.38 15.95 7.17
CA SER A 132 13.94 17.20 7.69
C SER A 132 13.40 18.39 6.91
N GLY A 133 12.99 19.44 7.63
CA GLY A 133 12.40 20.63 7.00
C GLY A 133 10.98 20.44 6.44
N SER A 134 10.35 19.27 6.59
CA SER A 134 8.96 19.02 6.14
C SER A 134 7.93 19.92 6.82
N GLY A 135 8.26 20.48 7.99
CA GLY A 135 7.33 21.25 8.82
C GLY A 135 6.35 20.38 9.62
N ILE A 136 6.55 19.06 9.63
CA ILE A 136 5.86 18.10 10.51
C ILE A 136 6.45 18.21 11.92
N ASN A 137 5.64 17.96 12.94
CA ASN A 137 6.10 17.87 14.33
C ASN A 137 7.32 16.93 14.46
N SER A 138 8.38 17.39 15.14
CA SER A 138 9.65 16.68 15.24
C SER A 138 9.55 15.30 15.88
N ASP A 139 8.60 15.08 16.79
CA ASP A 139 8.44 13.78 17.44
C ASP A 139 7.81 12.77 16.49
N LEU A 140 6.85 13.20 15.66
CA LEU A 140 6.31 12.36 14.59
C LEU A 140 7.37 12.05 13.53
N VAL A 141 8.19 13.04 13.13
CA VAL A 141 9.32 12.82 12.20
C VAL A 141 10.26 11.74 12.73
N LYS A 142 10.71 11.84 13.99
CA LYS A 142 11.57 10.83 14.61
C LYS A 142 10.94 9.44 14.60
N VAL A 143 9.64 9.34 14.89
CA VAL A 143 8.92 8.07 14.88
C VAL A 143 8.91 7.46 13.48
N LEU A 144 8.55 8.24 12.47
CA LEU A 144 8.49 7.81 11.07
C LEU A 144 9.86 7.36 10.56
N GLU A 145 10.89 8.17 10.76
CA GLU A 145 12.24 7.88 10.29
C GLU A 145 12.86 6.66 10.98
N ASN A 146 12.61 6.47 12.28
CA ASN A 146 13.12 5.31 13.02
C ASN A 146 12.53 3.98 12.52
N VAL A 147 11.27 3.97 12.10
CA VAL A 147 10.58 2.76 11.66
C VAL A 147 10.61 2.57 10.14
N ALA A 148 10.94 3.62 9.38
CA ALA A 148 11.01 3.58 7.93
C ALA A 148 11.90 2.45 7.36
N PRO A 149 13.10 2.15 7.89
CA PRO A 149 13.90 1.01 7.41
C PRO A 149 13.15 -0.33 7.54
N VAL A 150 12.41 -0.52 8.64
CA VAL A 150 11.60 -1.71 8.86
C VAL A 150 10.48 -1.77 7.83
N TYR A 151 9.77 -0.66 7.61
CA TYR A 151 8.71 -0.58 6.63
C TYR A 151 9.19 -0.92 5.21
N ARG A 152 10.34 -0.35 4.85
CA ARG A 152 10.98 -0.50 3.55
C ARG A 152 11.32 -1.93 3.20
N VAL A 153 11.74 -2.73 4.19
CA VAL A 153 12.11 -4.13 3.98
C VAL A 153 10.89 -5.03 3.93
N HIS A 154 9.96 -4.87 4.87
CA HIS A 154 8.93 -5.89 5.12
C HIS A 154 7.61 -5.67 4.38
N TRP A 155 7.26 -4.43 4.01
CA TRP A 155 5.95 -4.14 3.38
C TRP A 155 6.01 -3.28 2.13
N TRP A 156 6.97 -2.34 2.04
CA TRP A 156 7.01 -1.37 0.95
C TRP A 156 7.02 -1.99 -0.46
N PRO A 157 7.79 -3.05 -0.76
CA PRO A 157 7.81 -3.63 -2.12
C PRO A 157 6.44 -4.15 -2.58
N GLN A 158 5.62 -4.63 -1.65
CA GLN A 158 4.26 -5.09 -1.94
C GLN A 158 3.28 -3.92 -2.01
N HIS A 159 3.36 -2.99 -1.06
CA HIS A 159 2.46 -1.83 -1.02
C HIS A 159 2.64 -0.91 -2.22
N ASP A 160 3.89 -0.62 -2.61
CA ASP A 160 4.18 0.19 -3.80
C ASP A 160 3.65 -0.46 -5.07
N ARG A 161 3.81 -1.77 -5.21
CA ARG A 161 3.26 -2.52 -6.34
C ARG A 161 1.73 -2.50 -6.38
N ALA A 162 1.07 -2.54 -5.23
CA ALA A 162 -0.39 -2.52 -5.16
C ALA A 162 -0.98 -1.14 -5.50
N ASN A 163 -0.18 -0.07 -5.37
CA ASN A 163 -0.60 1.31 -5.63
C ASN A 163 -0.34 1.78 -7.09
N ARG A 164 0.28 0.95 -7.94
CA ARG A 164 0.66 1.26 -9.32
C ARG A 164 -0.05 0.34 -10.30
#